data_AF-A0A4Y9UP81-F1
#
_entry.id   AF-A0A4Y9UP81-F1
#
_cell.length_a   1.000
_cell.length_b   1.000
_cell.length_c   1.000
_cell.angle_alpha   90.00
_cell.angle_beta   90.00
_cell.angle_gamma   90.00
#
_symmetry.space_group_name_H-M   'P 1'
#
loop_
_entity.id
_entity.type
_entity.pdbx_description
1 polymer ?
#
loop_
_entity_poly.entity_id
_entity_poly.type
_entity_poly.pdbx_seq_one_letter_code
_entity_poly.pdbx_strand_id
1 'polypeptide(L)'
;MRRFDEALVIVDEAIHLANGSGAALELAELLRIQAEILAEKSQLGSHCAINAIRRSLEVGKQQAALAYQLRSATTFARLEDRQGRDHGARAIVRSI
;
A
#
# COMPACT_ATOMS: atom_id res chain seq x y z
N MET A 1 -1.38 0.06 19.83
CA MET A 1 -0.85 1.32 19.30
C MET A 1 0.67 1.26 19.12
N ARG A 2 1.48 1.10 20.19
CA ARG A 2 2.97 1.07 20.10
C ARG A 2 3.58 0.17 19.00
N ARG A 3 3.05 -1.05 18.82
CA ARG A 3 3.52 -1.99 17.78
C ARG A 3 3.29 -1.51 16.34
N PHE A 4 2.21 -0.78 16.08
CA PHE A 4 1.95 -0.22 14.75
C PHE A 4 2.81 1.02 14.48
N ASP A 5 3.15 1.77 15.52
CA ASP A 5 4.11 2.87 15.41
C ASP A 5 5.51 2.34 15.07
N GLU A 6 5.97 1.32 15.77
CA GLU A 6 7.24 0.64 15.47
C GLU A 6 7.25 0.02 14.07
N ALA A 7 6.18 -0.68 13.68
CA ALA A 7 6.05 -1.25 12.34
C ALA A 7 6.07 -0.16 11.25
N LEU A 8 5.46 0.99 11.50
CA LEU A 8 5.45 2.11 10.56
C LEU A 8 6.86 2.71 10.41
N VAL A 9 7.61 2.86 11.50
CA VAL A 9 9.01 3.32 11.43
C VAL A 9 9.85 2.35 10.59
N ILE A 10 9.75 1.06 10.84
CA ILE A 10 10.53 0.04 10.11
C ILE A 10 10.19 0.04 8.62
N VAL A 11 8.90 0.10 8.25
CA VAL A 11 8.52 0.10 6.84
C VAL A 11 8.91 1.41 6.13
N ASP A 12 8.85 2.55 6.84
CA ASP A 12 9.28 3.85 6.29
C ASP A 12 10.79 3.85 5.99
N GLU A 13 11.61 3.29 6.88
CA GLU A 13 13.05 3.10 6.66
C GLU A 13 13.33 2.18 5.47
N ALA A 14 12.61 1.06 5.36
CA ALA A 14 12.75 0.12 4.25
C ALA A 14 12.37 0.78 2.90
N ILE A 15 11.30 1.58 2.87
CA ILE A 15 10.89 2.37 1.70
C ILE A 15 11.97 3.38 1.34
N HIS A 16 12.54 4.08 2.32
CA HIS A 16 13.61 5.05 2.09
C HIS A 16 14.83 4.39 1.44
N LEU A 17 15.25 3.24 1.96
CA LEU A 17 16.36 2.46 1.42
C LEU A 17 16.06 1.96 -0.01
N ALA A 18 14.85 1.43 -0.26
CA ALA A 18 14.47 0.92 -1.57
C ALA A 18 14.47 2.02 -2.66
N ASN A 19 14.10 3.25 -2.30
CA ASN A 19 14.18 4.40 -3.21
C ASN A 19 15.62 4.81 -3.54
N GLY A 20 16.56 4.65 -2.60
CA GLY A 20 17.95 5.07 -2.77
C GLY A 20 18.90 4.02 -3.36
N SER A 21 18.53 2.74 -3.33
CA SER A 21 19.47 1.62 -3.59
C SER A 21 19.24 0.85 -4.88
N GLY A 22 18.22 1.19 -5.68
CA GLY A 22 17.86 0.40 -6.87
C GLY A 22 17.16 -0.94 -6.53
N ALA A 23 16.93 -1.24 -5.24
CA ALA A 23 16.04 -2.31 -4.76
C ALA A 23 14.55 -1.98 -4.99
N ALA A 24 14.26 -1.23 -6.07
CA ALA A 24 12.94 -0.75 -6.41
C ALA A 24 11.94 -1.89 -6.55
N LEU A 25 12.38 -3.10 -6.92
CA LEU A 25 11.52 -4.27 -7.13
C LEU A 25 10.60 -4.56 -5.94
N GLU A 26 11.03 -4.33 -4.70
CA GLU A 26 10.18 -4.56 -3.52
C GLU A 26 9.36 -3.34 -3.08
N LEU A 27 9.61 -2.17 -3.66
CA LEU A 27 8.98 -0.92 -3.24
C LEU A 27 7.44 -0.98 -3.33
N ALA A 28 6.90 -1.63 -4.36
CA ALA A 28 5.45 -1.83 -4.48
C ALA A 28 4.90 -2.61 -3.27
N GLU A 29 5.57 -3.68 -2.86
CA GLU A 29 5.13 -4.52 -1.75
C GLU A 29 5.30 -3.81 -0.39
N LEU A 30 6.40 -3.07 -0.20
CA LEU A 30 6.62 -2.28 1.02
C LEU A 30 5.53 -1.20 1.20
N LEU A 31 5.15 -0.51 0.12
CA LEU A 31 4.04 0.46 0.13
C LEU A 31 2.69 -0.20 0.42
N ARG A 32 2.47 -1.44 -0.05
CA ARG A 32 1.26 -2.22 0.28
C ARG A 32 1.21 -2.54 1.77
N ILE A 33 2.33 -2.96 2.36
CA ILE A 33 2.44 -3.26 3.80
C ILE A 33 2.20 -1.99 4.62
N GLN A 34 2.80 -0.86 4.22
CA GLN A 34 2.58 0.44 4.85
C GLN A 34 1.09 0.81 4.86
N ALA A 35 0.36 0.58 3.77
CA ALA A 35 -1.07 0.83 3.70
C ALA A 35 -1.86 0.00 4.73
N GLU A 36 -1.53 -1.28 4.90
CA GLU A 36 -2.19 -2.15 5.88
C GLU A 36 -1.88 -1.71 7.32
N ILE A 37 -0.63 -1.37 7.64
CA ILE A 37 -0.25 -0.84 8.96
C ILE A 37 -1.01 0.46 9.27
N LEU A 38 -1.10 1.38 8.30
CA LEU A 38 -1.80 2.66 8.46
C LEU A 38 -3.30 2.48 8.67
N ALA A 39 -3.90 1.50 8.00
CA ALA A 39 -5.32 1.18 8.16
C ALA A 39 -5.63 0.58 9.53
N GLU A 40 -4.77 -0.30 10.05
CA GLU A 40 -4.95 -0.94 11.36
C GLU A 40 -4.64 0.01 12.54
N LYS A 41 -3.79 1.02 12.32
CA LYS A 41 -3.40 1.97 13.38
C LYS A 41 -4.56 2.84 13.87
N SER A 42 -5.40 3.36 12.96
CA SER A 42 -6.61 4.12 13.32
C SER A 42 -7.49 4.47 12.12
N GLN A 43 -8.77 4.78 12.35
CA GLN A 43 -9.68 5.33 11.34
C GLN A 43 -9.13 6.62 10.69
N LEU A 44 -8.38 7.44 11.44
CA LEU A 44 -7.72 8.65 10.93
C LEU A 44 -6.57 8.34 9.95
N GLY A 45 -5.95 7.17 10.08
CA GLY A 45 -4.92 6.66 9.18
C GLY A 45 -5.45 6.22 7.81
N SER A 46 -6.78 6.19 7.62
CA SER A 46 -7.44 5.75 6.39
C SER A 46 -6.94 6.49 5.14
N HIS A 47 -6.82 7.82 5.18
CA HIS A 47 -6.34 8.59 4.02
C HIS A 47 -4.89 8.26 3.68
N CYS A 48 -4.03 8.13 4.70
CA CYS A 48 -2.64 7.74 4.48
C CYS A 48 -2.54 6.32 3.92
N ALA A 49 -3.38 5.40 4.39
CA ALA A 49 -3.46 4.04 3.86
C ALA A 49 -3.86 4.02 2.37
N ILE A 50 -4.88 4.80 1.98
CA ILE A 50 -5.30 4.91 0.58
C ILE A 50 -4.19 5.54 -0.30
N ASN A 51 -3.45 6.52 0.22
CA ASN A 51 -2.33 7.10 -0.52
C ASN A 51 -1.19 6.09 -0.71
N ALA A 52 -0.85 5.33 0.34
CA ALA A 52 0.17 4.30 0.27
C ALA A 52 -0.21 3.19 -0.72
N ILE A 53 -1.46 2.72 -0.71
CA ILE A 53 -1.90 1.65 -1.63
C ILE A 53 -1.95 2.12 -3.09
N ARG A 54 -2.33 3.39 -3.34
CA ARG A 54 -2.28 3.97 -4.69
C ARG A 54 -0.85 4.09 -5.20
N ARG A 55 0.09 4.47 -4.33
CA ARG A 55 1.50 4.52 -4.70
C ARG A 55 2.06 3.13 -4.97
N SER A 56 1.67 2.12 -4.19
CA SER A 56 2.00 0.72 -4.44
C SER A 56 1.56 0.26 -5.83
N LEU A 57 0.32 0.57 -6.21
CA LEU A 57 -0.23 0.26 -7.55
C LEU A 57 0.56 0.96 -8.67
N GLU A 58 0.87 2.24 -8.49
CA GLU A 58 1.64 3.02 -9.46
C GLU A 58 3.05 2.43 -9.67
N VAL A 59 3.75 2.10 -8.59
CA VAL A 59 5.08 1.46 -8.67
C VAL A 59 4.98 0.09 -9.33
N GLY A 60 4.00 -0.74 -8.95
CA GLY A 60 3.78 -2.05 -9.58
C GLY A 60 3.48 -1.96 -11.07
N LYS A 61 2.79 -0.90 -11.51
CA LYS A 61 2.54 -0.60 -12.93
C LYS A 61 3.82 -0.19 -13.64
N GLN A 62 4.59 0.74 -13.07
CA GLN A 62 5.87 1.20 -13.64
C GLN A 62 6.89 0.07 -13.81
N GLN A 63 6.86 -0.91 -12.91
CA GLN A 63 7.75 -2.07 -12.94
C GLN A 63 7.25 -3.22 -13.81
N ALA A 64 6.08 -3.08 -14.46
CA ALA A 64 5.39 -4.18 -15.15
C ALA A 64 5.21 -5.43 -14.27
N ALA A 65 5.13 -5.24 -12.94
CA ALA A 65 5.06 -6.30 -11.96
C ALA A 65 3.61 -6.67 -11.65
N LEU A 66 3.00 -7.48 -12.53
CA LEU A 66 1.57 -7.85 -12.45
C LEU A 66 1.18 -8.47 -11.09
N ALA A 67 2.07 -9.30 -10.52
CA ALA A 67 1.83 -9.91 -9.22
C ALA A 67 1.65 -8.86 -8.10
N TYR A 68 2.44 -7.79 -8.11
CA TYR A 68 2.30 -6.70 -7.13
C TYR A 68 1.05 -5.86 -7.40
N GLN A 69 0.72 -5.58 -8.67
CA GLN A 69 -0.51 -4.86 -9.02
C GLN A 69 -1.76 -5.59 -8.49
N LEU A 70 -1.86 -6.91 -8.73
CA LEU A 70 -2.98 -7.71 -8.27
C LEU A 70 -3.09 -7.76 -6.73
N ARG A 71 -1.95 -7.95 -6.05
CA ARG A 71 -1.91 -7.94 -4.57
C ARG A 71 -2.39 -6.60 -4.02
N SER A 72 -1.89 -5.49 -4.56
CA SER A 72 -2.24 -4.16 -4.09
C SER A 72 -3.68 -3.78 -4.39
N ALA A 73 -4.20 -4.14 -5.57
CA ALA A 73 -5.61 -3.91 -5.91
C ALA A 73 -6.56 -4.70 -5.01
N THR A 74 -6.20 -5.95 -4.69
CA THR A 74 -7.00 -6.78 -3.78
C THR A 74 -6.93 -6.25 -2.34
N THR A 75 -5.76 -5.79 -1.86
CA THR A 75 -5.65 -5.09 -0.58
C THR A 75 -6.49 -3.82 -0.58
N PHE A 76 -6.46 -3.02 -1.66
CA PHE A 76 -7.24 -1.79 -1.76
C PHE A 76 -8.75 -2.06 -1.63
N ALA A 77 -9.26 -3.07 -2.35
CA ALA A 77 -10.66 -3.47 -2.26
C ALA A 77 -11.07 -3.90 -0.85
N ARG A 78 -10.21 -4.64 -0.14
CA ARG A 78 -10.45 -5.01 1.26
C ARG A 78 -10.45 -3.81 2.21
N LEU A 79 -9.57 -2.83 1.98
CA LEU A 79 -9.51 -1.62 2.79
C LEU A 79 -10.77 -0.77 2.64
N GLU A 80 -11.28 -0.62 1.40
CA GLU A 80 -12.55 0.06 1.12
C GLU A 80 -13.74 -0.62 1.78
N ASP A 81 -13.84 -1.95 1.64
CA ASP A 81 -14.91 -2.76 2.22
C ASP A 81 -14.96 -2.62 3.76
N ARG A 82 -13.80 -2.73 4.42
CA ARG A 82 -13.69 -2.56 5.88
C ARG A 82 -14.05 -1.15 6.36
N GLN A 83 -13.76 -0.13 5.56
CA GLN A 83 -14.02 1.26 5.92
C GLN A 83 -15.42 1.74 5.52
N GLY A 84 -16.16 0.96 4.71
CA GLY A 84 -17.44 1.36 4.15
C GLY A 84 -17.34 2.56 3.21
N ARG A 85 -16.20 2.75 2.54
CA ARG A 85 -15.93 3.89 1.67
C ARG A 85 -15.45 3.43 0.30
N ASP A 86 -16.10 3.91 -0.75
CA ASP A 86 -15.67 3.69 -2.13
C ASP A 86 -14.66 4.78 -2.55
N HIS A 87 -13.44 4.36 -2.85
CA HIS A 87 -12.36 5.19 -3.39
C HIS A 87 -11.91 4.69 -4.79
N GLY A 88 -12.72 3.82 -5.43
CA GLY A 88 -12.52 3.29 -6.77
C GLY A 88 -11.77 1.96 -6.85
N ALA A 89 -11.55 1.21 -5.77
CA ALA A 89 -10.79 -0.05 -5.83
C ALA A 89 -11.39 -1.06 -6.80
N ARG A 90 -12.73 -1.12 -6.91
CA ARG A 90 -13.42 -1.99 -7.87
C ARG A 90 -13.04 -1.69 -9.32
N ALA A 91 -12.86 -0.43 -9.68
CA ALA A 91 -12.43 -0.05 -11.02
C ALA A 91 -10.97 -0.47 -11.27
N ILE A 92 -10.11 -0.28 -10.26
CA ILE A 92 -8.69 -0.67 -10.35
C ILE A 92 -8.56 -2.19 -10.53
N VAL A 93 -9.26 -2.99 -9.72
CA VAL A 93 -9.24 -4.46 -9.83
C VAL A 93 -9.67 -4.94 -11.23
N ARG A 94 -10.60 -4.24 -11.89
CA ARG A 94 -11.05 -4.58 -13.25
C ARG A 94 -10.09 -4.14 -14.36
N SER A 95 -9.20 -3.20 -14.06
CA SER A 95 -8.27 -2.61 -15.03
C SER A 95 -6.92 -3.31 -15.13
N ILE A 96 -6.65 -4.22 -14.19
CA ILE A 96 -5.47 -5.10 -14.17
C ILE A 96 -5.83 -6.39 -14.89
#